data_AF-A0A6G3ZWZ4-F1
#
_entry.id   AF-A0A6G3ZWZ4-F1
#
_cell.length_a   1.000
_cell.length_b   1.000
_cell.length_c   1.000
_cell.angle_alpha   90.00
_cell.angle_beta   90.00
_cell.angle_gamma   90.00
#
_symmetry.space_group_name_H-M   'P 1'
#
loop_
_entity.id
_entity.type
_entity.pdbx_description
1 polymer ?
#
loop_
_entity_poly.entity_id
_entity_poly.type
_entity_poly.pdbx_seq_one_letter_code
_entity_poly.pdbx_strand_id
1 'polypeptide(L)' 'MLVGVCVLLISIVIAWVEIPRLWRAGNRKEVWVYGSLLLLGNVLATLKGMNKPLPNPAEWISIVLMPLSKVLAQIGLLKW' A
#
# COMPACT_ATOMS: atom_id res chain seq x y z
N MET A 1 7.13 14.51 -8.53
CA MET A 1 8.09 13.77 -9.39
C MET A 1 9.44 13.55 -8.71
N LEU A 2 10.13 14.59 -8.22
CA LEU A 2 11.45 14.46 -7.55
C LEU A 2 11.45 13.48 -6.35
N VAL A 3 10.45 13.60 -5.46
CA VAL A 3 10.32 12.72 -4.28
C VAL A 3 10.16 11.24 -4.67
N GLY A 4 9.40 10.95 -5.73
CA GLY A 4 9.21 9.57 -6.20
C GLY A 4 10.51 8.95 -6.74
N VAL A 5 11.33 9.74 -7.44
CA VAL A 5 12.65 9.29 -7.93
C VAL A 5 13.60 9.02 -6.78
N CYS A 6 13.61 9.87 -5.74
CA CYS A 6 14.42 9.64 -4.54
C CYS A 6 14.01 8.36 -3.81
N VAL A 7 12.70 8.12 -3.64
CA VAL A 7 12.19 6.90 -3.00
C VAL A 7 12.56 5.66 -3.81
N LEU A 8 12.48 5.73 -5.15
CA LEU A 8 12.91 4.65 -6.04
C LEU A 8 14.40 4.31 -5.87
N LEU A 9 15.27 5.33 -5.89
CA LEU A 9 16.71 5.15 -5.75
C LEU A 9 17.08 4.54 -4.39
N ILE A 10 16.48 5.04 -3.31
CA ILE A 10 16.71 4.49 -1.96
C ILE A 10 16.22 3.05 -1.88
N SER A 11 15.04 2.75 -2.42
CA SER A 11 14.47 1.39 -2.45
C SER A 11 15.36 0.40 -3.20
N ILE A 12 15.97 0.82 -4.31
CA ILE A 12 16.91 -0.01 -5.08
C ILE A 12 18.17 -0.30 -4.28
N VAL A 13 18.75 0.71 -3.61
CA VAL A 13 19.95 0.54 -2.77
C VAL A 13 19.66 -0.43 -1.63
N ILE A 14 18.54 -0.28 -0.95
CA ILE A 14 18.12 -1.17 0.14
C ILE A 14 17.91 -2.59 -0.39
N ALA A 15 17.21 -2.75 -1.51
CA ALA A 15 16.99 -4.06 -2.14
C ALA A 15 18.30 -4.74 -2.54
N TRP A 16 19.31 -4.00 -3.00
CA TRP A 16 20.62 -4.55 -3.31
C TRP A 16 21.34 -5.10 -2.07
N VAL A 17 21.10 -4.54 -0.87
CA VAL A 17 21.67 -5.07 0.37
C VAL A 17 20.83 -6.24 0.91
N GLU A 18 19.51 -6.09 0.92
CA GLU A 18 18.61 -7.06 1.57
C GLU A 18 18.37 -8.33 0.75
N ILE A 19 18.23 -8.25 -0.57
CA ILE A 19 18.01 -9.43 -1.42
C ILE A 19 19.13 -10.46 -1.29
N PRO A 20 20.43 -10.11 -1.45
CA PRO A 20 21.51 -11.08 -1.27
C PRO A 20 21.64 -11.54 0.18
N ARG A 21 21.30 -10.70 1.17
CA ARG A 21 21.26 -11.12 2.58
C ARG A 21 20.23 -12.21 2.82
N LEU A 22 19.00 -11.99 2.35
CA LEU A 22 17.87 -12.94 2.45
C LEU A 22 18.13 -14.22 1.66
N TRP A 23 18.77 -14.11 0.49
CA TRP A 23 19.10 -15.25 -0.34
C TRP A 23 20.19 -16.12 0.29
N ARG A 24 21.23 -15.51 0.89
CA ARG A 24 22.27 -16.23 1.65
C ARG A 24 21.72 -16.88 2.92
N ALA A 25 20.69 -16.31 3.53
CA ALA A 25 19.99 -16.90 4.67
C ALA A 25 19.12 -18.12 4.31
N GLY A 26 19.01 -18.48 3.02
CA GLY A 26 18.18 -19.61 2.56
C GLY A 26 16.67 -19.31 2.50
N ASN A 27 16.24 -18.12 2.93
CA ASN A 27 14.85 -17.74 3.06
C ASN A 27 14.26 -17.20 1.75
N ARG A 28 14.11 -18.09 0.74
CA ARG A 28 13.54 -17.72 -0.58
C ARG A 28 12.13 -17.15 -0.50
N LYS A 29 11.33 -17.55 0.49
CA LYS A 29 9.97 -17.02 0.72
C LYS A 29 10.00 -15.55 1.15
N GLU A 30 10.97 -15.17 1.98
CA GLU A 30 11.10 -13.79 2.45
C GLU A 30 11.53 -12.85 1.33
N VAL A 31 12.38 -13.31 0.40
CA VAL A 31 12.72 -12.53 -0.81
C VAL A 31 11.47 -12.22 -1.64
N TRP A 32 10.56 -13.19 -1.78
CA TRP A 32 9.29 -13.01 -2.47
C TRP A 32 8.35 -12.02 -1.76
N VAL A 33 8.24 -12.12 -0.44
CA VAL A 33 7.44 -11.19 0.37
C VAL A 33 8.03 -9.78 0.28
N TYR A 34 9.34 -9.64 0.48
CA TYR A 34 10.05 -8.37 0.38
C TYR A 34 9.85 -7.73 -1.01
N GLY A 35 10.09 -8.49 -2.08
CA GLY A 35 9.95 -7.98 -3.45
C GLY A 35 8.53 -7.53 -3.78
N SER A 36 7.51 -8.27 -3.34
CA SER A 36 6.11 -7.90 -3.58
C SER A 36 5.70 -6.64 -2.80
N LEU A 37 6.11 -6.51 -1.54
CA LEU A 37 5.90 -5.30 -0.73
C LEU A 37 6.63 -4.08 -1.32
N LEU A 38 7.88 -4.25 -1.76
CA LEU A 38 8.67 -3.18 -2.36
C LEU A 38 8.01 -2.67 -3.65
N LEU A 39 7.57 -3.58 -4.52
CA LEU A 39 6.86 -3.23 -5.74
C LEU A 39 5.55 -2.51 -5.44
N LEU A 40 4.73 -3.03 -4.52
CA LEU A 40 3.47 -2.40 -4.11
C LEU A 40 3.70 -0.99 -3.57
N GLY A 41 4.62 -0.82 -2.63
CA GLY A 41 4.96 0.48 -2.06
C GLY A 41 5.40 1.48 -3.14
N ASN A 42 6.21 1.02 -4.09
CA ASN A 42 6.72 1.87 -5.16
C ASN A 42 5.63 2.27 -6.17
N VAL A 43 4.74 1.35 -6.54
CA VAL A 43 3.57 1.64 -7.39
C VAL A 43 2.66 2.66 -6.70
N LEU A 44 2.33 2.45 -5.43
CA LEU A 44 1.48 3.36 -4.65
C LEU A 44 2.13 4.75 -4.51
N ALA A 45 3.42 4.81 -4.21
CA ALA A 45 4.17 6.07 -4.11
C ALA A 45 4.20 6.83 -5.45
N THR A 46 4.36 6.11 -6.57
CA THR A 46 4.33 6.69 -7.91
C THR A 46 2.95 7.23 -8.27
N LEU A 47 1.89 6.44 -8.05
CA LEU A 47 0.51 6.87 -8.30
C LEU A 47 0.14 8.11 -7.48
N LYS A 48 0.53 8.14 -6.19
CA LYS A 48 0.37 9.32 -5.33
C LYS A 48 1.14 10.52 -5.87
N GLY A 49 2.39 10.31 -6.32
CA GLY A 49 3.23 11.36 -6.91
C GLY A 49 2.73 11.90 -8.26
N MET A 50 1.89 11.14 -8.97
CA MET A 50 1.21 11.55 -10.21
C MET A 50 -0.11 12.30 -9.96
N ASN A 51 -0.48 12.57 -8.69
CA ASN A 51 -1.78 13.13 -8.33
C ASN A 51 -2.98 12.33 -8.87
N LYS A 52 -2.78 11.03 -9.20
CA LYS A 52 -3.94 10.17 -9.48
C LYS A 52 -4.75 10.04 -8.19
N PRO A 53 -6.10 10.06 -8.26
CA PRO A 53 -6.93 9.80 -7.11
C PRO A 53 -6.70 8.36 -6.68
N LEU A 54 -5.79 8.20 -5.73
CA LEU A 54 -5.63 6.96 -5.01
C LEU A 54 -6.74 6.97 -3.97
N PRO A 55 -7.75 6.09 -4.08
CA PRO A 55 -8.85 6.08 -3.12
C PRO A 55 -8.25 5.91 -1.73
N ASN A 56 -8.49 6.89 -0.87
CA ASN A 56 -7.90 6.96 0.46
C ASN A 56 -8.30 5.69 1.22
N PRO A 57 -7.42 5.04 2.01
CA PRO A 57 -7.83 3.97 2.91
C PRO A 57 -9.10 4.29 3.72
N ALA A 58 -9.30 5.56 4.11
CA ALA A 58 -10.53 6.02 4.73
C ALA A 58 -11.77 5.86 3.83
N GLU A 59 -11.66 6.11 2.53
CA GLU A 59 -12.76 5.87 1.57
C GLU A 59 -13.06 4.38 1.41
N TRP A 60 -12.06 3.52 1.47
CA TRP A 60 -12.29 2.06 1.42
C TRP A 60 -13.06 1.60 2.66
N ILE A 61 -12.66 2.11 3.83
CA ILE A 61 -13.39 1.90 5.08
C ILE A 61 -14.83 2.44 4.93
N SER A 62 -15.01 3.62 4.36
CA SER A 62 -16.35 4.17 4.09
C SER A 62 -17.17 3.31 3.14
N ILE A 63 -16.59 2.73 2.09
CA ILE A 63 -17.30 1.83 1.16
C ILE A 63 -17.79 0.58 1.89
N VAL A 64 -16.96 0.00 2.76
CA VAL A 64 -17.32 -1.19 3.54
C VAL A 64 -18.36 -0.87 4.62
N LEU A 65 -18.26 0.30 5.25
CA LEU A 65 -19.17 0.73 6.31
C LEU A 65 -20.48 1.35 5.80
N MET A 66 -20.51 1.88 4.58
CA MET A 66 -21.70 2.49 3.98
C MET A 66 -22.92 1.54 3.91
N PRO A 67 -22.81 0.25 3.53
CA PRO A 67 -23.96 -0.65 3.58
C PRO A 67 -24.42 -0.89 5.02
N LEU A 68 -23.50 -1.00 5.98
CA LEU A 68 -23.82 -1.18 7.40
C LEU A 68 -24.55 0.05 7.96
N SER A 69 -24.08 1.26 7.64
CA SER A 69 -24.70 2.51 8.09
C SER A 69 -26.09 2.71 7.48
N LYS A 70 -26.32 2.29 6.23
CA LYS A 70 -27.65 2.28 5.60
C LYS A 70 -28.61 1.33 6.30
N VAL A 71 -28.17 0.12 6.64
CA VAL A 71 -28.98 -0.85 7.39
C VAL A 71 -29.34 -0.29 8.77
N LEU A 72 -28.35 0.25 9.50
CA LEU A 72 -28.58 0.84 10.82
C LEU A 72 -29.48 2.08 10.78
N ALA A 73 -29.40 2.89 9.73
CA ALA A 73 -30.32 4.02 9.50
C ALA A 73 -31.75 3.53 9.18
N GLN A 74 -31.89 2.47 8.38
CA GLN A 74 -33.18 1.91 7.99
C GLN A 74 -33.93 1.28 9.17
N ILE A 75 -33.22 0.76 10.17
CA ILE A 75 -33.79 0.21 11.41
C ILE A 75 -34.08 1.33 12.45
N GLY A 76 -33.79 2.60 12.11
CA GLY A 76 -34.05 3.77 12.97
C GLY A 76 -33.04 3.98 14.09
N LEU A 77 -31.92 3.25 14.07
CA LEU A 77 -30.88 3.25 15.09
C LEU A 77 -29.87 4.39 14.91
N LEU A 78 -29.62 4.78 13.66
CA LEU A 78 -28.81 5.96 13.28
C LEU A 78 -29.71 7.05 12.70
N LYS A 79 -29.71 8.23 13.32
CA LYS A 79 -30.20 9.48 12.71
C LYS A 79 -29.00 10.28 12.22
N TRP A 80 -28.96 10.56 10.93
CA TRP A 80 -28.06 11.54 10.33
C TRP A 80 -28.70 12.92 10.38
#